data_AF-A0A554X0N7-F1
#
_entry.id   AF-A0A554X0N7-F1
#
_cell.length_a   1.000
_cell.length_b   1.000
_cell.length_c   1.000
_cell.angle_alpha   90.00
_cell.angle_beta   90.00
_cell.angle_gamma   90.00
#
_symmetry.space_group_name_H-M   'P 1'
#
loop_
_entity.id
_entity.type
_entity.pdbx_description
1 polymer ?
#
loop_
_entity_poly.entity_id
_entity_poly.type
_entity_poly.pdbx_seq_one_letter_code
_entity_poly.pdbx_strand_id
1 'polypeptide(L)'
;MTTPFTPAMASRIELWPLDRLKPYAKNARTHSDAQVAQIAASIVEYGFTAPLLVSGEGDIMAGHGRLAAAKKLALDVVPVVVLDHLTPTQRRAYILADNALAQAAGWDEELLASELAELSAAGFDLALTGFSDEELASLLDEADPGDETNPPMGGFTEDADEDIPDAPVIPVSRPGDIWQLGAHRLICGDSTDPAVVAKLMADDQASLCFTSPPYGQQRDYTQGIADWDALMRGVFANLPMAGDGQVLVNLGLIHRDNEVIPYWDGWIAWMRQQGWRRFGWYVWDQGPGMPGDWQGRLAPSFEFVFHFNRQSRRPNKIVPCKHAGQDSHLRADGSSTAMRGKDGEVGGWTHAGQPTQDYRIPDSVIRLMRHKGKIGRDIDHPAVFPVALPEHILLAYSDPGDVVFEPFGGSGTTILAAQKTGRQARAIELAPQYTDVAVKRFQQNHPDIPVTLLATGQAFAEVEAERRISSGSAPAETRSDPLSPDRRSGALA
;
A
#
# COMPACT_ATOMS: atom_id res chain seq x y z
N MET A 1 19.22 -20.44 -55.65
CA MET A 1 18.11 -21.37 -55.38
C MET A 1 18.35 -21.95 -54.00
N THR A 2 17.68 -21.40 -52.99
CA THR A 2 17.68 -21.93 -51.62
C THR A 2 16.76 -23.15 -51.59
N THR A 3 17.31 -24.32 -51.25
CA THR A 3 16.50 -25.51 -51.00
C THR A 3 15.50 -25.18 -49.89
N PRO A 4 14.18 -25.38 -50.07
CA PRO A 4 13.22 -25.11 -49.01
C PRO A 4 13.53 -26.00 -47.81
N PHE A 5 13.85 -25.36 -46.68
CA PHE A 5 14.01 -26.05 -45.41
C PHE A 5 12.65 -26.61 -45.01
N THR A 6 12.51 -27.93 -45.02
CA THR A 6 11.32 -28.60 -44.50
C THR A 6 11.65 -29.12 -43.10
N PRO A 7 11.17 -28.47 -42.03
CA PRO A 7 11.41 -28.95 -40.67
C PRO A 7 10.77 -30.33 -40.47
N ALA A 8 11.32 -31.10 -39.53
CA ALA A 8 10.63 -32.30 -39.04
C ALA A 8 9.33 -31.85 -38.35
N MET A 9 8.20 -32.45 -38.75
CA MET A 9 6.88 -32.13 -38.21
C MET A 9 6.44 -33.21 -37.24
N ALA A 10 5.83 -32.80 -36.13
CA ALA A 10 5.05 -33.73 -35.30
C ALA A 10 3.93 -34.36 -36.16
N SER A 11 3.89 -35.68 -36.23
CA SER A 11 3.01 -36.39 -37.17
C SER A 11 1.62 -36.70 -36.60
N ARG A 12 1.49 -36.80 -35.26
CA ARG A 12 0.21 -37.03 -34.56
C ARG A 12 0.30 -36.74 -33.06
N ILE A 13 -0.85 -36.57 -32.42
CA ILE A 13 -1.03 -36.57 -30.96
C ILE A 13 -1.40 -37.99 -30.52
N GLU A 14 -0.78 -38.47 -29.44
CA GLU A 14 -1.06 -39.78 -28.83
C GLU A 14 -1.62 -39.61 -27.41
N LEU A 15 -2.40 -40.56 -26.91
CA LEU A 15 -2.89 -40.56 -25.51
C LEU A 15 -2.07 -41.54 -24.68
N TRP A 16 -1.31 -41.06 -23.70
CA TRP A 16 -0.43 -41.89 -22.89
C TRP A 16 -0.86 -41.91 -21.42
N PRO A 17 -0.77 -43.06 -20.73
CA PRO A 17 -0.99 -43.14 -19.28
C PRO A 17 -0.01 -42.29 -18.49
N LEU A 18 -0.46 -41.69 -17.39
CA LEU A 18 0.38 -40.80 -16.58
C LEU A 18 1.63 -41.50 -16.02
N ASP A 19 1.52 -42.78 -15.66
CA ASP A 19 2.63 -43.57 -15.09
C ASP A 19 3.76 -43.85 -16.09
N ARG A 20 3.50 -43.69 -17.38
CA ARG A 20 4.53 -43.79 -18.43
C ARG A 20 5.40 -42.53 -18.49
N LEU A 21 4.93 -41.42 -17.93
CA LEU A 21 5.55 -40.11 -18.06
C LEU A 21 6.55 -39.84 -16.94
N LYS A 22 7.78 -39.52 -17.32
CA LYS A 22 8.92 -39.29 -16.43
C LYS A 22 9.24 -37.80 -16.39
N PRO A 23 8.99 -37.11 -15.25
CA PRO A 23 9.38 -35.71 -15.09
C PRO A 23 10.89 -35.54 -15.22
N TYR A 24 11.32 -34.52 -15.95
CA TYR A 24 12.73 -34.18 -16.06
C TYR A 24 13.30 -33.66 -14.73
N ALA A 25 14.25 -34.39 -14.14
CA ALA A 25 14.78 -34.12 -12.80
C ALA A 25 15.56 -32.80 -12.65
N LYS A 26 15.99 -32.17 -13.75
CA LYS A 26 16.71 -30.88 -13.76
C LYS A 26 15.89 -29.76 -14.39
N ASN A 27 14.56 -29.83 -14.31
CA ASN A 27 13.72 -28.75 -14.80
C ASN A 27 13.97 -27.48 -13.95
N ALA A 28 14.45 -26.42 -14.59
CA ALA A 28 14.74 -25.15 -13.92
C ALA A 28 13.46 -24.34 -13.62
N ARG A 29 12.33 -24.69 -14.24
CA ARG A 29 11.03 -24.04 -14.05
C ARG A 29 10.23 -24.75 -12.98
N THR A 30 9.87 -24.03 -11.92
CA THR A 30 9.00 -24.50 -10.84
C THR A 30 7.56 -24.06 -11.10
N HIS A 31 6.58 -24.82 -10.58
CA HIS A 31 5.17 -24.50 -10.64
C HIS A 31 4.61 -24.49 -9.21
N SER A 32 4.01 -23.38 -8.79
CA SER A 32 3.35 -23.29 -7.49
C SER A 32 2.03 -24.06 -7.48
N ASP A 33 1.53 -24.43 -6.30
CA ASP A 33 0.24 -25.13 -6.18
C ASP A 33 -0.94 -24.31 -6.73
N ALA A 34 -0.84 -22.98 -6.63
CA ALA A 34 -1.81 -22.03 -7.20
C ALA A 34 -1.79 -22.09 -8.74
N GLN A 35 -0.61 -22.03 -9.35
CA GLN A 35 -0.47 -22.14 -10.80
C GLN A 35 -0.94 -23.50 -11.33
N VAL A 36 -0.65 -24.59 -10.61
CA VAL A 36 -1.18 -25.93 -10.95
C VAL A 36 -2.71 -25.98 -10.86
N ALA A 37 -3.31 -25.28 -9.89
CA ALA A 37 -4.77 -25.18 -9.79
C ALA A 37 -5.40 -24.43 -10.97
N GLN A 38 -4.81 -23.31 -11.41
CA GLN A 38 -5.26 -22.57 -12.59
C GLN A 38 -5.18 -23.41 -13.86
N ILE A 39 -4.06 -24.13 -14.08
CA ILE A 39 -3.91 -25.04 -15.22
C ILE A 39 -4.96 -26.16 -15.16
N ALA A 40 -5.27 -26.68 -13.97
CA ALA A 40 -6.32 -27.69 -13.80
C ALA A 40 -7.72 -27.14 -14.13
N ALA A 41 -8.05 -25.93 -13.66
CA ALA A 41 -9.31 -25.27 -13.98
C ALA A 41 -9.46 -25.03 -15.49
N SER A 42 -8.40 -24.56 -16.15
CA SER A 42 -8.34 -24.40 -17.60
C SER A 42 -8.57 -25.73 -18.35
N ILE A 43 -7.99 -26.83 -17.88
CA ILE A 43 -8.22 -28.17 -18.47
C ILE A 43 -9.67 -28.62 -18.29
N VAL A 44 -10.30 -28.32 -17.15
CA VAL A 44 -11.71 -28.67 -16.89
C VAL A 44 -12.64 -27.89 -17.82
N GLU A 45 -12.39 -26.61 -18.03
CA GLU A 45 -13.24 -25.74 -18.84
C GLU A 45 -13.04 -25.97 -20.35
N TYR A 46 -11.79 -25.89 -20.83
CA TYR A 46 -11.48 -25.88 -22.26
C TYR A 46 -11.02 -27.24 -22.80
N GLY A 47 -10.84 -28.21 -21.92
CA GLY A 47 -10.21 -29.48 -22.24
C GLY A 47 -8.69 -29.41 -22.29
N PHE A 48 -8.06 -30.55 -22.52
CA PHE A 48 -6.60 -30.67 -22.59
C PHE A 48 -6.08 -30.24 -23.98
N THR A 49 -6.15 -28.95 -24.27
CA THR A 49 -5.91 -28.37 -25.61
C THR A 49 -4.46 -28.40 -26.06
N ALA A 50 -3.51 -28.34 -25.12
CA ALA A 50 -2.09 -28.36 -25.41
C ALA A 50 -1.47 -29.70 -24.96
N PRO A 51 -0.94 -30.54 -25.87
CA PRO A 51 -0.31 -31.81 -25.53
C PRO A 51 1.06 -31.65 -24.87
N LEU A 52 1.47 -32.62 -24.06
CA LEU A 52 2.82 -32.68 -23.49
C LEU A 52 3.84 -33.04 -24.59
N LEU A 53 5.05 -32.47 -24.50
CA LEU A 53 6.13 -32.82 -25.42
C LEU A 53 7.05 -33.82 -24.73
N VAL A 54 7.18 -35.02 -25.32
CA VAL A 54 7.84 -36.16 -24.66
C VAL A 54 8.83 -36.87 -25.57
N SER A 55 9.83 -37.54 -24.98
CA SER A 55 10.63 -38.54 -25.69
C SER A 55 9.82 -39.83 -25.88
N GLY A 56 10.22 -40.70 -26.81
CA GLY A 56 9.64 -42.03 -26.99
C GLY A 56 9.73 -42.91 -25.74
N GLU A 57 10.71 -42.62 -24.86
CA GLU A 57 10.93 -43.29 -23.57
C GLU A 57 10.11 -42.70 -22.40
N GLY A 58 9.33 -41.64 -22.66
CA GLY A 58 8.44 -41.00 -21.69
C GLY A 58 9.02 -39.79 -20.95
N ASP A 59 10.21 -39.31 -21.31
CA ASP A 59 10.79 -38.14 -20.65
C ASP A 59 10.08 -36.85 -21.08
N ILE A 60 9.58 -36.09 -20.11
CA ILE A 60 8.88 -34.83 -20.40
C ILE A 60 9.90 -33.74 -20.72
N MET A 61 9.76 -33.17 -21.92
CA MET A 61 10.52 -32.00 -22.35
C MET A 61 9.77 -30.70 -22.06
N ALA A 62 8.44 -30.67 -22.29
CA ALA A 62 7.59 -29.52 -21.96
C ALA A 62 6.20 -29.97 -21.49
N GLY A 63 5.60 -29.19 -20.58
CA GLY A 63 4.27 -29.45 -20.03
C GLY A 63 4.25 -30.05 -18.62
N HIS A 64 5.29 -29.84 -17.80
CA HIS A 64 5.34 -30.34 -16.42
C HIS A 64 4.19 -29.82 -15.53
N GLY A 65 3.81 -28.54 -15.66
CA GLY A 65 2.62 -27.99 -14.97
C GLY A 65 1.32 -28.67 -15.40
N ARG A 66 1.19 -29.01 -16.69
CA ARG A 66 0.04 -29.76 -17.23
C ARG A 66 0.00 -31.21 -16.74
N LEU A 67 1.15 -31.88 -16.57
CA LEU A 67 1.20 -33.19 -15.89
C LEU A 67 0.74 -33.06 -14.43
N ALA A 68 1.20 -32.05 -13.70
CA ALA A 68 0.83 -31.83 -12.31
C ALA A 68 -0.68 -31.57 -12.18
N ALA A 69 -1.25 -30.77 -13.07
CA ALA A 69 -2.69 -30.53 -13.17
C ALA A 69 -3.47 -31.82 -13.51
N ALA A 70 -2.99 -32.63 -14.47
CA ALA A 70 -3.59 -33.91 -14.83
C ALA A 70 -3.65 -34.88 -13.64
N LYS A 71 -2.57 -34.93 -12.83
CA LYS A 71 -2.52 -35.71 -11.59
C LYS A 71 -3.51 -35.19 -10.55
N LYS A 72 -3.61 -33.86 -10.39
CA LYS A 72 -4.57 -33.22 -9.49
C LYS A 72 -6.02 -33.51 -9.87
N LEU A 73 -6.29 -33.61 -11.17
CA LEU A 73 -7.60 -33.98 -11.72
C LEU A 73 -7.85 -35.50 -11.78
N ALA A 74 -6.89 -36.32 -11.34
CA ALA A 74 -6.95 -37.79 -11.39
C ALA A 74 -7.27 -38.35 -12.79
N LEU A 75 -6.67 -37.77 -13.84
CA LEU A 75 -6.82 -38.28 -15.21
C LEU A 75 -6.03 -39.58 -15.42
N ASP A 76 -6.58 -40.52 -16.19
CA ASP A 76 -5.90 -41.78 -16.53
C ASP A 76 -4.89 -41.64 -17.67
N VAL A 77 -5.18 -40.76 -18.63
CA VAL A 77 -4.36 -40.52 -19.82
C VAL A 77 -4.27 -39.02 -20.14
N VAL A 78 -3.16 -38.60 -20.77
CA VAL A 78 -2.98 -37.24 -21.29
C VAL A 78 -2.53 -37.25 -22.75
N PRO A 79 -2.86 -36.22 -23.53
CA PRO A 79 -2.35 -36.07 -24.89
C PRO A 79 -0.88 -35.68 -24.90
N VAL A 80 -0.10 -36.35 -25.77
CA VAL A 80 1.34 -36.16 -25.92
C VAL A 80 1.72 -36.06 -27.40
N VAL A 81 2.81 -35.34 -27.67
CA VAL A 81 3.51 -35.33 -28.95
C VAL A 81 4.91 -35.88 -28.72
N VAL A 82 5.25 -36.93 -29.47
CA VAL A 82 6.51 -37.66 -29.33
C VAL A 82 7.58 -37.03 -30.24
N LEU A 83 8.67 -36.55 -29.66
CA LEU A 83 9.76 -35.87 -30.35
C LEU A 83 11.01 -36.76 -30.52
N ASP A 84 10.82 -37.97 -31.08
CA ASP A 84 11.91 -38.95 -31.22
C ASP A 84 12.98 -38.59 -32.25
N HIS A 85 12.70 -37.63 -33.12
CA HIS A 85 13.67 -37.08 -34.06
C HIS A 85 14.75 -36.22 -33.38
N LEU A 86 14.55 -35.80 -32.12
CA LEU A 86 15.52 -35.00 -31.38
C LEU A 86 16.58 -35.89 -30.73
N THR A 87 17.86 -35.57 -30.98
CA THR A 87 18.99 -36.15 -30.26
C THR A 87 18.97 -35.77 -28.77
N PRO A 88 19.62 -36.54 -27.87
CA PRO A 88 19.64 -36.23 -26.43
C PRO A 88 20.14 -34.80 -26.09
N THR A 89 21.08 -34.26 -26.87
CA THR A 89 21.55 -32.88 -26.71
C THR A 89 20.52 -31.86 -27.19
N GLN A 90 19.85 -32.11 -28.31
CA GLN A 90 18.77 -31.23 -28.79
C GLN A 90 17.58 -31.21 -27.82
N ARG A 91 17.24 -32.34 -27.19
CA ARG A 91 16.20 -32.38 -26.14
C ARG A 91 16.52 -31.45 -24.97
N ARG A 92 17.76 -31.48 -24.46
CA ARG A 92 18.21 -30.58 -23.38
C ARG A 92 18.19 -29.11 -23.81
N ALA A 93 18.65 -28.81 -25.02
CA ALA A 93 18.61 -27.46 -25.56
C ALA A 93 17.18 -26.95 -25.75
N TYR A 94 16.28 -27.82 -26.22
CA TYR A 94 14.87 -27.50 -26.42
C TYR A 94 14.15 -27.17 -25.10
N ILE A 95 14.41 -27.93 -24.02
CA ILE A 95 13.86 -27.64 -22.68
C ILE A 95 14.24 -26.22 -22.22
N LEU A 96 15.47 -25.79 -22.49
CA LEU A 96 15.92 -24.44 -22.14
C LEU A 96 15.31 -23.38 -23.07
N ALA A 97 15.27 -23.66 -24.37
CA ALA A 97 14.73 -22.74 -25.37
C ALA A 97 13.22 -22.51 -25.18
N ASP A 98 12.43 -23.55 -24.93
CA ASP A 98 10.98 -23.46 -24.69
C ASP A 98 10.67 -22.55 -23.50
N ASN A 99 11.43 -22.71 -22.40
CA ASN A 99 11.28 -21.87 -21.22
C ASN A 99 11.69 -20.41 -21.46
N ALA A 100 12.79 -20.18 -22.17
CA ALA A 100 13.30 -18.84 -22.45
C ALA A 100 12.43 -18.08 -23.48
N LEU A 101 11.96 -18.77 -24.52
CA LEU A 101 11.09 -18.18 -25.55
C LEU A 101 9.72 -17.81 -24.99
N ALA A 102 9.17 -18.63 -24.08
CA ALA A 102 7.93 -18.30 -23.38
C ALA A 102 8.07 -17.10 -22.42
N GLN A 103 9.29 -16.81 -21.91
CA GLN A 103 9.57 -15.63 -21.07
C GLN A 103 9.84 -14.37 -21.89
N ALA A 104 10.23 -14.50 -23.16
CA ALA A 104 10.57 -13.38 -24.03
C ALA A 104 9.35 -12.80 -24.79
N ALA A 105 8.18 -13.43 -24.68
CA ALA A 105 6.94 -12.93 -25.25
C ALA A 105 6.30 -11.89 -24.31
N GLY A 106 5.90 -10.74 -24.88
CA GLY A 106 5.12 -9.72 -24.19
C GLY A 106 3.72 -9.61 -24.77
N TRP A 107 2.88 -8.81 -24.12
CA TRP A 107 1.53 -8.50 -24.56
C TRP A 107 1.47 -7.13 -25.23
N ASP A 108 0.54 -6.96 -26.17
CA ASP A 108 0.05 -5.64 -26.54
C ASP A 108 -1.05 -5.31 -25.52
N GLU A 109 -0.72 -4.44 -24.57
CA GLU A 109 -1.54 -4.22 -23.37
C GLU A 109 -2.90 -3.58 -23.71
N GLU A 110 -2.96 -2.72 -24.73
CA GLU A 110 -4.20 -2.07 -25.18
C GLU A 110 -5.17 -3.07 -25.83
N LEU A 111 -4.66 -3.93 -26.72
CA LEU A 111 -5.47 -4.97 -27.35
C LEU A 111 -5.90 -6.05 -26.33
N LEU A 112 -5.02 -6.39 -25.40
CA LEU A 112 -5.31 -7.38 -24.36
C LEU A 112 -6.41 -6.88 -23.41
N ALA A 113 -6.30 -5.63 -22.95
CA ALA A 113 -7.30 -5.00 -22.12
C ALA A 113 -8.67 -4.95 -22.79
N SER A 114 -8.71 -4.57 -24.07
CA SER A 114 -9.94 -4.55 -24.87
C SER A 114 -10.60 -5.93 -24.95
N GLU A 115 -9.84 -6.99 -25.25
CA GLU A 115 -10.38 -8.34 -25.37
C GLU A 115 -10.89 -8.88 -24.02
N LEU A 116 -10.16 -8.60 -22.92
CA LEU A 116 -10.60 -8.98 -21.56
C LEU A 116 -11.88 -8.25 -21.14
N ALA A 117 -12.03 -6.98 -21.51
CA ALA A 117 -13.24 -6.20 -21.25
C ALA A 117 -14.45 -6.75 -22.02
N GLU A 118 -14.27 -7.15 -23.28
CA GLU A 118 -15.32 -7.79 -24.08
C GLU A 118 -15.75 -9.15 -23.51
N LEU A 119 -14.79 -9.98 -23.09
CA LEU A 119 -15.06 -11.25 -22.42
C LEU A 119 -15.83 -11.04 -21.10
N SER A 120 -15.43 -10.05 -20.31
CA SER A 120 -16.14 -9.66 -19.07
C SER A 120 -17.59 -9.24 -19.36
N ALA A 121 -17.78 -8.37 -20.36
CA ALA A 121 -19.11 -7.89 -20.76
C ALA A 121 -20.01 -9.02 -21.29
N ALA A 122 -19.42 -10.06 -21.88
CA ALA A 122 -20.11 -11.28 -22.30
C ALA A 122 -20.46 -12.24 -21.13
N GLY A 123 -20.07 -11.89 -19.90
CA GLY A 123 -20.32 -12.70 -18.70
C GLY A 123 -19.37 -13.90 -18.56
N PHE A 124 -18.22 -13.85 -19.22
CA PHE A 124 -17.21 -14.90 -19.14
C PHE A 124 -16.39 -14.82 -17.85
N ASP A 125 -16.07 -15.96 -17.26
CA ASP A 125 -15.22 -16.02 -16.06
C ASP A 125 -13.75 -15.79 -16.44
N LEU A 126 -13.27 -14.57 -16.20
CA LEU A 126 -11.91 -14.17 -16.54
C LEU A 126 -10.84 -14.93 -15.72
N ALA A 127 -11.17 -15.53 -14.58
CA ALA A 127 -10.21 -16.34 -13.82
C ALA A 127 -9.70 -17.56 -14.62
N LEU A 128 -10.42 -17.93 -15.68
CA LEU A 128 -10.07 -19.04 -16.57
C LEU A 128 -9.13 -18.63 -17.72
N THR A 129 -8.83 -17.34 -17.88
CA THR A 129 -7.90 -16.83 -18.90
C THR A 129 -6.43 -17.10 -18.56
N GLY A 130 -6.14 -17.43 -17.30
CA GLY A 130 -4.78 -17.69 -16.80
C GLY A 130 -4.05 -16.44 -16.30
N PHE A 131 -4.65 -15.26 -16.43
CA PHE A 131 -4.25 -14.05 -15.71
C PHE A 131 -4.67 -14.17 -14.24
N SER A 132 -3.84 -13.65 -13.32
CA SER A 132 -4.26 -13.53 -11.92
C SER A 132 -5.34 -12.46 -11.77
N ASP A 133 -6.11 -12.51 -10.68
CA ASP A 133 -7.14 -11.50 -10.39
C ASP A 133 -6.54 -10.08 -10.35
N GLU A 134 -5.27 -9.96 -9.95
CA GLU A 134 -4.52 -8.70 -9.95
C GLU A 134 -4.11 -8.23 -11.35
N GLU A 135 -3.67 -9.15 -12.23
CA GLU A 135 -3.31 -8.83 -13.62
C GLU A 135 -4.55 -8.38 -14.42
N LEU A 136 -5.68 -9.07 -14.24
CA LEU A 136 -6.97 -8.71 -14.84
C LEU A 136 -7.43 -7.33 -14.39
N ALA A 137 -7.30 -7.02 -13.10
CA ALA A 137 -7.67 -5.70 -12.57
C ALA A 137 -6.80 -4.58 -13.14
N SER A 138 -5.48 -4.81 -13.30
CA SER A 138 -4.58 -3.83 -13.90
C SER A 138 -4.91 -3.56 -15.37
N LEU A 139 -5.19 -4.61 -16.14
CA LEU A 139 -5.50 -4.48 -17.57
C LEU A 139 -6.87 -3.84 -17.80
N LEU A 140 -7.85 -4.07 -16.93
CA LEU A 140 -9.20 -3.49 -17.05
C LEU A 140 -9.30 -2.05 -16.50
N ASP A 141 -8.49 -1.67 -15.50
CA ASP A 141 -8.44 -0.29 -14.98
C ASP A 141 -7.96 0.72 -16.05
N GLU A 142 -7.10 0.31 -16.99
CA GLU A 142 -6.61 1.17 -18.09
C GLU A 142 -7.63 1.36 -19.23
N ALA A 143 -8.58 0.43 -19.39
CA ALA A 143 -9.60 0.45 -20.44
C ALA A 143 -10.90 1.15 -20.02
N ASP A 144 -11.05 1.56 -18.76
CA ASP A 144 -12.18 2.35 -18.28
C ASP A 144 -11.81 3.84 -18.26
N PRO A 145 -12.14 4.64 -19.29
CA PRO A 145 -12.09 6.09 -19.19
C PRO A 145 -13.16 6.52 -18.20
N GLY A 146 -12.78 6.54 -16.92
CA GLY A 146 -13.66 6.79 -15.79
C GLY A 146 -14.57 8.01 -15.97
N ASP A 147 -15.80 7.84 -15.49
CA ASP A 147 -16.86 8.84 -15.32
C ASP A 147 -16.32 10.26 -14.98
N GLU A 148 -16.32 11.15 -15.99
CA GLU A 148 -15.86 12.54 -15.92
C GLU A 148 -16.69 13.45 -14.98
N THR A 149 -17.64 12.92 -14.20
CA THR A 149 -18.56 13.75 -13.41
C THR A 149 -17.99 14.31 -12.10
N ASN A 150 -16.81 13.87 -11.66
CA ASN A 150 -16.07 14.54 -10.57
C ASN A 150 -14.56 14.45 -10.78
N PRO A 151 -13.88 15.49 -11.29
CA PRO A 151 -12.42 15.49 -11.33
C PRO A 151 -11.86 15.34 -9.90
N PRO A 152 -10.73 14.63 -9.72
CA PRO A 152 -10.03 14.61 -8.44
C PRO A 152 -9.83 16.05 -7.97
N MET A 153 -10.12 16.29 -6.70
CA MET A 153 -10.03 17.63 -6.12
C MET A 153 -8.56 18.05 -6.07
N GLY A 154 -8.17 18.85 -7.08
CA GLY A 154 -7.00 19.72 -7.14
C GLY A 154 -5.73 19.27 -6.41
N GLY A 155 -4.73 18.87 -7.19
CA GLY A 155 -3.33 19.21 -6.91
C GLY A 155 -2.56 18.38 -5.87
N PHE A 156 -3.05 17.21 -5.47
CA PHE A 156 -2.20 16.24 -4.77
C PHE A 156 -1.48 15.42 -5.84
N THR A 157 -0.18 15.65 -6.00
CA THR A 157 0.69 14.90 -6.90
C THR A 157 0.86 13.48 -6.38
N GLU A 158 0.93 12.49 -7.28
CA GLU A 158 1.50 11.18 -6.94
C GLU A 158 2.95 11.44 -6.53
N ASP A 159 3.23 11.36 -5.23
CA ASP A 159 4.41 11.99 -4.64
C ASP A 159 5.58 11.01 -4.52
N ALA A 160 6.80 11.52 -4.71
CA ALA A 160 8.02 10.78 -4.42
C ALA A 160 8.14 10.38 -2.93
N ASP A 161 7.35 11.02 -2.06
CA ASP A 161 7.29 10.79 -0.61
C ASP A 161 6.59 9.49 -0.19
N GLU A 162 6.23 8.67 -1.17
CA GLU A 162 5.46 7.43 -0.99
C GLU A 162 6.34 6.18 -0.82
N ASP A 163 7.64 6.26 -1.09
CA ASP A 163 8.57 5.16 -0.82
C ASP A 163 8.82 5.03 0.70
N ILE A 164 8.58 3.83 1.24
CA ILE A 164 8.71 3.54 2.67
C ILE A 164 9.86 2.55 2.85
N PRO A 165 10.92 2.93 3.60
CA PRO A 165 12.01 2.02 3.92
C PRO A 165 11.53 0.78 4.67
N ASP A 166 12.18 -0.35 4.41
CA ASP A 166 11.96 -1.56 5.20
C ASP A 166 12.41 -1.36 6.66
N ALA A 167 11.65 -1.96 7.57
CA ALA A 167 11.97 -1.96 8.99
C ALA A 167 13.31 -2.69 9.24
N PRO A 168 14.30 -2.06 9.88
CA PRO A 168 15.58 -2.70 10.14
C PRO A 168 15.40 -3.81 11.20
N VAL A 169 16.07 -4.94 10.99
CA VAL A 169 16.09 -6.06 11.95
C VAL A 169 16.71 -5.63 13.28
N ILE A 170 17.77 -4.82 13.22
CA ILE A 170 18.45 -4.27 14.39
C ILE A 170 18.19 -2.75 14.40
N PRO A 171 17.28 -2.25 15.25
CA PRO A 171 17.00 -0.83 15.31
C PRO A 171 18.17 -0.05 15.92
N VAL A 172 18.42 1.12 15.35
CA VAL A 172 19.28 2.16 15.89
C VAL A 172 18.58 2.79 17.08
N SER A 173 17.35 3.26 16.91
CA SER A 173 16.58 3.94 17.95
C SER A 173 16.36 3.07 19.19
N ARG A 174 16.18 3.71 20.34
CA ARG A 174 15.88 3.07 21.63
C ARG A 174 14.80 3.88 22.36
N PRO A 175 13.99 3.23 23.23
CA PRO A 175 13.02 3.94 24.06
C PRO A 175 13.66 5.13 24.79
N GLY A 176 13.02 6.29 24.69
CA GLY A 176 13.46 7.57 25.24
C GLY A 176 14.34 8.43 24.33
N ASP A 177 14.83 7.90 23.20
CA ASP A 177 15.52 8.71 22.19
C ASP A 177 14.55 9.70 21.55
N ILE A 178 15.01 10.94 21.35
CA ILE A 178 14.29 11.95 20.58
C ILE A 178 15.14 12.34 19.39
N TRP A 179 14.63 12.11 18.19
CA TRP A 179 15.22 12.57 16.96
C TRP A 179 14.66 13.95 16.63
N GLN A 180 15.56 14.89 16.32
CA GLN A 180 15.22 16.20 15.76
C GLN A 180 15.31 16.09 14.22
N LEU A 181 14.20 16.33 13.53
CA LEU A 181 14.09 16.24 12.07
C LEU A 181 13.67 17.61 11.54
N GLY A 182 14.65 18.49 11.27
CA GLY A 182 14.35 19.89 10.96
C GLY A 182 13.57 20.57 12.10
N ALA A 183 12.35 21.03 11.83
CA ALA A 183 11.46 21.63 12.84
C ALA A 183 10.62 20.61 13.64
N HIS A 184 10.75 19.31 13.33
CA HIS A 184 9.96 18.24 13.93
C HIS A 184 10.73 17.49 15.00
N ARG A 185 9.98 16.80 15.87
CA ARG A 185 10.54 15.86 16.85
C ARG A 185 9.81 14.53 16.76
N LEU A 186 10.59 13.45 16.82
CA LEU A 186 10.09 12.08 16.91
C LEU A 186 10.72 11.42 18.13
N ILE A 187 9.91 10.99 19.10
CA ILE A 187 10.37 10.20 20.25
C ILE A 187 10.06 8.73 20.04
N CYS A 188 11.02 7.86 20.35
CA CYS A 188 10.75 6.43 20.52
C CYS A 188 10.17 6.22 21.93
N GLY A 189 8.89 5.90 22.06
CA GLY A 189 8.26 5.80 23.38
C GLY A 189 6.77 5.46 23.35
N ASP A 190 6.20 5.32 24.54
CA ASP A 190 4.79 4.97 24.74
C ASP A 190 3.93 6.24 24.88
N SER A 191 2.95 6.43 23.98
CA SER A 191 2.05 7.59 24.00
C SER A 191 1.01 7.54 25.13
N THR A 192 0.88 6.42 25.84
CA THR A 192 0.08 6.32 27.07
C THR A 192 0.81 6.86 28.30
N ASP A 193 2.13 7.07 28.22
CA ASP A 193 2.94 7.59 29.33
C ASP A 193 2.99 9.14 29.28
N PRO A 194 2.41 9.86 30.26
CA PRO A 194 2.47 11.32 30.31
C PRO A 194 3.89 11.87 30.37
N ALA A 195 4.86 11.13 30.92
CA ALA A 195 6.26 11.58 30.97
C ALA A 195 6.90 11.58 29.57
N VAL A 196 6.57 10.60 28.73
CA VAL A 196 7.02 10.54 27.33
C VAL A 196 6.42 11.71 26.54
N VAL A 197 5.11 11.95 26.68
CA VAL A 197 4.43 13.08 26.03
C VAL A 197 5.04 14.42 26.45
N ALA A 198 5.21 14.64 27.76
CA ALA A 198 5.81 15.87 28.28
C ALA A 198 7.25 16.07 27.77
N LYS A 199 8.06 15.01 27.70
CA LYS A 199 9.44 15.08 27.21
C LYS A 199 9.50 15.48 25.73
N LEU A 200 8.61 14.94 24.89
CA LEU A 200 8.52 15.27 23.47
C LEU A 200 8.07 16.73 23.26
N MET A 201 7.00 17.11 23.95
CA MET A 201 6.36 18.42 23.77
C MET A 201 7.21 19.55 24.36
N ALA A 202 7.98 19.28 25.42
CA ALA A 202 8.60 20.31 26.24
C ALA A 202 7.53 21.32 26.69
N ASP A 203 7.62 22.58 26.23
CA ASP A 203 6.66 23.64 26.54
C ASP A 203 5.60 23.88 25.43
N ASP A 204 5.65 23.11 24.33
CA ASP A 204 4.73 23.26 23.21
C ASP A 204 3.32 22.77 23.57
N GLN A 205 2.31 23.38 22.95
CA GLN A 205 0.94 22.85 22.88
C GLN A 205 0.52 22.68 21.43
N ALA A 206 -0.18 21.59 21.13
CA ALA A 206 -0.61 21.29 19.77
C ALA A 206 -1.94 21.99 19.43
N SER A 207 -2.00 22.59 18.24
CA SER A 207 -3.23 23.12 17.64
C SER A 207 -4.05 22.02 16.98
N LEU A 208 -3.40 20.94 16.56
CA LEU A 208 -4.02 19.83 15.85
C LEU A 208 -3.41 18.50 16.27
N CYS A 209 -4.26 17.49 16.45
CA CYS A 209 -3.86 16.09 16.51
C CYS A 209 -4.60 15.37 15.40
N PHE A 210 -3.88 14.85 14.42
CA PHE A 210 -4.43 13.91 13.43
C PHE A 210 -3.69 12.59 13.60
N THR A 211 -4.41 11.49 13.66
CA THR A 211 -3.80 10.18 13.94
C THR A 211 -4.65 9.02 13.44
N SER A 212 -4.00 7.89 13.18
CA SER A 212 -4.64 6.60 12.85
C SER A 212 -4.13 5.53 13.82
N PRO A 213 -4.83 5.30 14.94
CA PRO A 213 -4.46 4.26 15.89
C PRO A 213 -4.50 2.87 15.27
N PRO A 214 -3.74 1.90 15.81
CA PRO A 214 -3.89 0.50 15.40
C PRO A 214 -5.33 0.02 15.62
N TYR A 215 -5.91 -0.64 14.62
CA TYR A 215 -7.29 -1.10 14.65
C TYR A 215 -7.46 -2.28 15.61
N GLY A 216 -8.57 -2.33 16.35
CA GLY A 216 -8.82 -3.31 17.41
C GLY A 216 -8.66 -4.77 16.92
N GLN A 217 -7.62 -5.46 17.37
CA GLN A 217 -7.37 -6.88 17.10
C GLN A 217 -7.37 -7.31 15.62
N GLN A 218 -6.81 -6.49 14.73
CA GLN A 218 -6.34 -7.00 13.44
C GLN A 218 -4.87 -6.68 13.21
N ARG A 219 -4.14 -7.74 12.88
CA ARG A 219 -2.75 -7.85 12.40
C ARG A 219 -1.71 -8.09 13.49
N ASP A 220 -0.82 -9.04 13.19
CA ASP A 220 0.38 -9.44 13.93
C ASP A 220 1.38 -8.27 14.03
N TYR A 221 0.99 -7.20 14.71
CA TYR A 221 1.96 -6.39 15.42
C TYR A 221 2.45 -7.21 16.61
N THR A 222 3.71 -7.02 16.98
CA THR A 222 4.51 -7.90 17.84
C THR A 222 3.90 -8.28 19.19
N GLN A 223 2.77 -7.70 19.61
CA GLN A 223 1.78 -8.29 20.51
C GLN A 223 0.39 -7.72 20.12
N GLY A 224 -0.61 -8.57 19.83
CA GLY A 224 -1.97 -8.10 19.52
C GLY A 224 -2.55 -7.23 20.64
N ILE A 225 -3.28 -6.17 20.28
CA ILE A 225 -3.89 -5.26 21.27
C ILE A 225 -5.03 -5.97 21.97
N ALA A 226 -4.78 -6.44 23.20
CA ALA A 226 -5.76 -7.16 24.00
C ALA A 226 -6.94 -6.26 24.43
N ASP A 227 -6.66 -4.98 24.73
CA ASP A 227 -7.65 -3.99 25.17
C ASP A 227 -7.47 -2.66 24.43
N TRP A 228 -8.17 -2.52 23.30
CA TRP A 228 -8.12 -1.33 22.45
C TRP A 228 -8.72 -0.10 23.13
N ASP A 229 -9.78 -0.27 23.92
CA ASP A 229 -10.44 0.84 24.62
C ASP A 229 -9.52 1.40 25.72
N ALA A 230 -8.83 0.54 26.47
CA ALA A 230 -7.82 1.00 27.44
C ALA A 230 -6.66 1.74 26.78
N LEU A 231 -6.13 1.25 25.65
CA LEU A 231 -5.09 1.93 24.88
C LEU A 231 -5.55 3.34 24.47
N MET A 232 -6.72 3.43 23.83
CA MET A 232 -7.26 4.71 23.37
C MET A 232 -7.53 5.67 24.52
N ARG A 233 -8.06 5.19 25.65
CA ARG A 233 -8.23 6.07 26.82
C ARG A 233 -6.90 6.53 27.41
N GLY A 234 -5.90 5.65 27.46
CA GLY A 234 -4.55 5.97 27.92
C GLY A 234 -3.90 7.07 27.08
N VAL A 235 -3.92 6.92 25.75
CA VAL A 235 -3.35 7.94 24.83
C VAL A 235 -4.14 9.24 24.92
N PHE A 236 -5.47 9.19 24.80
CA PHE A 236 -6.28 10.40 24.68
C PHE A 236 -6.45 11.17 26.00
N ALA A 237 -6.13 10.55 27.14
CA ALA A 237 -6.04 11.24 28.43
C ALA A 237 -4.84 12.19 28.51
N ASN A 238 -3.80 11.94 27.71
CA ASN A 238 -2.53 12.66 27.76
C ASN A 238 -2.35 13.66 26.60
N LEU A 239 -3.40 13.97 25.82
CA LEU A 239 -3.25 14.86 24.66
C LEU A 239 -2.75 16.27 25.06
N PRO A 240 -1.62 16.73 24.50
CA PRO A 240 -1.01 18.02 24.86
C PRO A 240 -1.60 19.17 24.02
N MET A 241 -2.93 19.31 24.02
CA MET A 241 -3.64 20.23 23.13
C MET A 241 -3.80 21.62 23.73
N ALA A 242 -3.71 22.64 22.88
CA ALA A 242 -4.19 23.98 23.17
C ALA A 242 -5.71 23.98 23.44
N GLY A 243 -6.21 25.04 24.07
CA GLY A 243 -7.63 25.15 24.45
C GLY A 243 -8.61 25.09 23.27
N ASP A 244 -8.17 25.60 22.11
CA ASP A 244 -8.86 25.59 20.82
C ASP A 244 -8.35 24.50 19.87
N GLY A 245 -7.52 23.58 20.37
CA GLY A 245 -6.99 22.47 19.59
C GLY A 245 -8.08 21.54 19.04
N GLN A 246 -7.84 21.02 17.84
CA GLN A 246 -8.73 20.07 17.16
C GLN A 246 -8.12 18.67 17.15
N VAL A 247 -8.94 17.63 17.32
CA VAL A 247 -8.48 16.23 17.36
C VAL A 247 -9.25 15.43 16.33
N LEU A 248 -8.55 14.82 15.38
CA LEU A 248 -9.11 14.02 14.31
C LEU A 248 -8.49 12.62 14.33
N VAL A 249 -9.35 11.60 14.29
CA VAL A 249 -8.93 10.20 14.46
C VAL A 249 -9.50 9.37 13.32
N ASN A 250 -8.60 8.82 12.51
CA ASN A 250 -8.92 7.93 11.40
C ASN A 250 -9.06 6.49 11.91
N LEU A 251 -10.20 5.84 11.64
CA LEU A 251 -10.48 4.46 12.03
C LEU A 251 -11.21 3.71 10.91
N GLY A 252 -10.71 2.51 10.61
CA GLY A 252 -11.32 1.59 9.65
C GLY A 252 -12.41 0.71 10.27
N LEU A 253 -13.27 0.16 9.40
CA LEU A 253 -14.30 -0.79 9.77
C LEU A 253 -13.70 -2.13 10.19
N ILE A 254 -14.22 -2.71 11.25
CA ILE A 254 -13.93 -4.10 11.63
C ILE A 254 -15.20 -4.90 11.45
N HIS A 255 -15.07 -6.01 10.73
CA HIS A 255 -16.11 -7.00 10.57
C HIS A 255 -15.70 -8.30 11.25
N ARG A 256 -16.59 -8.86 12.07
CA ARG A 256 -16.39 -10.14 12.75
C ARG A 256 -17.75 -10.79 12.93
N ASP A 257 -17.81 -12.12 12.78
CA ASP A 257 -19.04 -12.89 12.99
C ASP A 257 -20.26 -12.37 12.21
N ASN A 258 -20.03 -11.90 10.98
CA ASN A 258 -21.04 -11.30 10.09
C ASN A 258 -21.70 -10.00 10.62
N GLU A 259 -21.01 -9.28 11.50
CA GLU A 259 -21.44 -8.01 12.07
C GLU A 259 -20.36 -6.92 11.87
N VAL A 260 -20.78 -5.66 11.71
CA VAL A 260 -19.89 -4.51 11.86
C VAL A 260 -19.67 -4.27 13.35
N ILE A 261 -18.43 -4.31 13.81
CA ILE A 261 -18.11 -4.10 15.23
C ILE A 261 -17.84 -2.61 15.47
N PRO A 262 -18.69 -1.88 16.22
CA PRO A 262 -18.47 -0.47 16.52
C PRO A 262 -17.51 -0.31 17.72
N TYR A 263 -16.28 -0.79 17.57
CA TYR A 263 -15.29 -0.88 18.66
C TYR A 263 -14.91 0.49 19.27
N TRP A 264 -15.21 1.59 18.58
CA TRP A 264 -14.97 2.96 19.02
C TRP A 264 -16.05 3.51 19.97
N ASP A 265 -17.25 2.92 20.08
CA ASP A 265 -18.39 3.54 20.78
C ASP A 265 -18.10 3.89 22.25
N GLY A 266 -17.45 2.96 22.97
CA GLY A 266 -17.04 3.16 24.36
C GLY A 266 -16.07 4.33 24.51
N TRP A 267 -15.05 4.38 23.65
CA TRP A 267 -14.06 5.45 23.64
C TRP A 267 -14.66 6.80 23.24
N ILE A 268 -15.55 6.85 22.23
CA ILE A 268 -16.25 8.09 21.83
C ILE A 268 -17.11 8.63 22.98
N ALA A 269 -17.81 7.75 23.70
CA ALA A 269 -18.59 8.14 24.88
C ALA A 269 -17.68 8.66 26.00
N TRP A 270 -16.53 8.04 26.21
CA TRP A 270 -15.53 8.47 27.19
C TRP A 270 -14.90 9.83 26.81
N MET A 271 -14.55 10.06 25.54
CA MET A 271 -14.04 11.35 25.05
C MET A 271 -14.98 12.50 25.43
N ARG A 272 -16.30 12.28 25.33
CA ARG A 272 -17.31 13.25 25.76
C ARG A 272 -17.24 13.56 27.26
N GLN A 273 -16.96 12.57 28.10
CA GLN A 273 -16.79 12.76 29.54
C GLN A 273 -15.50 13.56 29.85
N GLN A 274 -14.47 13.46 29.01
CA GLN A 274 -13.24 14.25 29.10
C GLN A 274 -13.36 15.68 28.52
N GLY A 275 -14.58 16.11 28.19
CA GLY A 275 -14.86 17.45 27.66
C GLY A 275 -14.64 17.60 26.15
N TRP A 276 -14.30 16.53 25.43
CA TRP A 276 -14.18 16.54 23.98
C TRP A 276 -15.57 16.39 23.33
N ARG A 277 -15.99 17.38 22.55
CA ARG A 277 -17.27 17.37 21.86
C ARG A 277 -17.09 16.68 20.51
N ARG A 278 -18.00 15.76 20.16
CA ARG A 278 -18.13 15.22 18.80
C ARG A 278 -18.55 16.37 17.88
N PHE A 279 -17.60 16.95 17.17
CA PHE A 279 -17.81 18.16 16.37
C PHE A 279 -18.09 17.83 14.90
N GLY A 280 -17.40 16.82 14.36
CA GLY A 280 -17.61 16.35 13.00
C GLY A 280 -17.39 14.85 12.88
N TRP A 281 -17.96 14.27 11.82
CA TRP A 281 -17.74 12.91 11.39
C TRP A 281 -17.60 12.94 9.88
N TYR A 282 -16.41 12.59 9.40
CA TYR A 282 -16.08 12.60 7.98
C TYR A 282 -15.83 11.18 7.47
N VAL A 283 -15.91 11.02 6.16
CA VAL A 283 -15.59 9.78 5.46
C VAL A 283 -14.37 10.03 4.60
N TRP A 284 -13.33 9.20 4.76
CA TRP A 284 -12.25 9.13 3.81
C TRP A 284 -12.57 8.04 2.80
N ASP A 285 -12.91 8.47 1.58
CA ASP A 285 -13.10 7.61 0.42
C ASP A 285 -11.73 7.26 -0.18
N GLN A 286 -11.38 5.98 -0.10
CA GLN A 286 -10.10 5.40 -0.48
C GLN A 286 -10.05 5.02 -1.97
N GLY A 287 -11.13 5.24 -2.72
CA GLY A 287 -11.30 4.75 -4.09
C GLY A 287 -11.83 3.32 -4.14
N PRO A 288 -11.75 2.63 -5.30
CA PRO A 288 -12.26 1.27 -5.46
C PRO A 288 -11.72 0.30 -4.39
N GLY A 289 -12.63 -0.48 -3.79
CA GLY A 289 -12.27 -1.52 -2.83
C GLY A 289 -11.47 -2.65 -3.48
N MET A 290 -10.80 -3.49 -2.67
CA MET A 290 -10.14 -4.68 -3.25
C MET A 290 -11.18 -5.61 -3.89
N PRO A 291 -10.87 -6.26 -5.03
CA PRO A 291 -11.69 -7.34 -5.55
C PRO A 291 -11.84 -8.47 -4.51
N GLY A 292 -12.99 -9.13 -4.52
CA GLY A 292 -13.28 -10.26 -3.64
C GLY A 292 -14.77 -10.49 -3.45
N ASP A 293 -15.13 -11.68 -2.95
CA ASP A 293 -16.52 -12.04 -2.64
C ASP A 293 -17.06 -11.34 -1.37
N TRP A 294 -16.15 -10.82 -0.51
CA TRP A 294 -16.44 -10.09 0.73
C TRP A 294 -17.48 -10.77 1.66
N GLN A 295 -17.71 -12.07 1.47
CA GLN A 295 -18.74 -12.87 2.14
C GLN A 295 -20.15 -12.27 1.94
N GLY A 296 -20.46 -11.85 0.71
CA GLY A 296 -21.77 -11.30 0.33
C GLY A 296 -22.00 -9.84 0.74
N ARG A 297 -20.95 -9.12 1.13
CA ARG A 297 -20.98 -7.67 1.42
C ARG A 297 -20.41 -6.86 0.26
N LEU A 298 -20.68 -5.56 0.26
CA LEU A 298 -19.98 -4.64 -0.63
C LEU A 298 -18.51 -4.51 -0.21
N ALA A 299 -17.61 -4.34 -1.16
CA ALA A 299 -16.20 -4.09 -0.91
C ALA A 299 -16.03 -2.80 -0.08
N PRO A 300 -15.27 -2.82 1.04
CA PRO A 300 -14.95 -1.61 1.78
C PRO A 300 -14.05 -0.69 0.94
N SER A 301 -14.51 0.55 0.78
CA SER A 301 -13.85 1.61 0.02
C SER A 301 -13.61 2.87 0.85
N PHE A 302 -13.88 2.82 2.16
CA PHE A 302 -13.77 4.01 3.00
C PHE A 302 -13.40 3.70 4.45
N GLU A 303 -12.92 4.74 5.12
CA GLU A 303 -12.72 4.78 6.56
C GLU A 303 -13.38 6.02 7.17
N PHE A 304 -13.52 6.03 8.49
CA PHE A 304 -14.07 7.17 9.21
C PHE A 304 -12.98 8.07 9.76
N VAL A 305 -13.24 9.38 9.77
CA VAL A 305 -12.44 10.37 10.48
C VAL A 305 -13.33 11.07 11.51
N PHE A 306 -13.13 10.74 12.78
CA PHE A 306 -13.87 11.30 13.90
C PHE A 306 -13.21 12.60 14.37
N HIS A 307 -13.97 13.70 14.40
CA HIS A 307 -13.44 15.02 14.75
C HIS A 307 -14.01 15.52 16.08
N PHE A 308 -13.12 15.81 17.02
CA PHE A 308 -13.41 16.31 18.35
C PHE A 308 -12.81 17.70 18.60
N ASN A 309 -13.51 18.50 19.40
CA ASN A 309 -12.97 19.76 19.90
C ASN A 309 -13.52 20.15 21.27
N ARG A 310 -12.83 21.06 21.95
CA ARG A 310 -13.33 21.77 23.14
C ARG A 310 -13.93 23.12 22.77
N GLN A 311 -13.33 23.79 21.78
CA GLN A 311 -13.80 25.04 21.21
C GLN A 311 -13.94 24.91 19.70
N SER A 312 -14.93 25.60 19.13
CA SER A 312 -15.20 25.52 17.69
C SER A 312 -14.22 26.41 16.93
N ARG A 313 -13.51 25.83 15.96
CA ARG A 313 -12.68 26.56 15.00
C ARG A 313 -13.34 26.48 13.62
N ARG A 314 -13.24 27.57 12.84
CA ARG A 314 -13.62 27.54 11.43
C ARG A 314 -12.53 26.84 10.61
N PRO A 315 -12.84 25.87 9.75
CA PRO A 315 -11.84 25.30 8.85
C PRO A 315 -11.36 26.33 7.84
N ASN A 316 -10.09 26.18 7.44
CA ASN A 316 -9.48 26.94 6.37
C ASN A 316 -10.15 26.57 5.03
N LYS A 317 -10.23 27.54 4.13
CA LYS A 317 -10.75 27.35 2.78
C LYS A 317 -9.61 26.94 1.87
N ILE A 318 -9.46 25.64 1.65
CA ILE A 318 -8.30 25.07 0.94
C ILE A 318 -8.67 24.44 -0.39
N VAL A 319 -9.97 24.26 -0.67
CA VAL A 319 -10.45 23.65 -1.90
C VAL A 319 -10.74 24.73 -2.92
N PRO A 320 -10.21 24.69 -4.15
CA PRO A 320 -10.59 25.64 -5.20
C PRO A 320 -12.11 25.65 -5.43
N CYS A 321 -12.69 26.84 -5.52
CA CYS A 321 -14.10 26.99 -5.81
C CYS A 321 -14.31 26.99 -7.33
N LYS A 322 -15.09 26.01 -7.85
CA LYS A 322 -15.48 25.96 -9.27
C LYS A 322 -16.14 27.25 -9.79
N HIS A 323 -16.78 27.99 -8.89
CA HIS A 323 -17.50 29.22 -9.21
C HIS A 323 -16.71 30.49 -8.86
N ALA A 324 -15.43 30.37 -8.49
CA ALA A 324 -14.56 31.51 -8.15
C ALA A 324 -14.67 32.65 -9.16
N GLY A 325 -14.80 33.88 -8.66
CA GLY A 325 -14.92 35.09 -9.49
C GLY A 325 -16.26 35.27 -10.21
N GLN A 326 -17.18 34.29 -10.13
CA GLN A 326 -18.52 34.43 -10.69
C GLN A 326 -19.45 35.11 -9.68
N ASP A 327 -20.29 36.02 -10.17
CA ASP A 327 -21.48 36.53 -9.46
C ASP A 327 -22.67 35.54 -9.55
N SER A 328 -22.42 34.30 -10.01
CA SER A 328 -23.40 33.29 -10.48
C SER A 328 -24.26 32.65 -9.39
N HIS A 329 -24.35 33.26 -8.22
CA HIS A 329 -25.26 32.84 -7.15
C HIS A 329 -26.74 33.07 -7.49
N LEU A 330 -27.01 33.75 -8.60
CA LEU A 330 -28.33 33.94 -9.18
C LEU A 330 -28.47 33.06 -10.43
N ARG A 331 -29.61 32.37 -10.53
CA ARG A 331 -30.08 31.81 -11.80
C ARG A 331 -30.24 32.95 -12.81
N ALA A 332 -30.34 32.61 -14.10
CA ALA A 332 -30.49 33.59 -15.19
C ALA A 332 -31.70 34.54 -15.03
N ASP A 333 -32.69 34.16 -14.22
CA ASP A 333 -33.88 34.95 -13.89
C ASP A 333 -33.72 35.83 -12.62
N GLY A 334 -32.53 35.88 -12.02
CA GLY A 334 -32.27 36.62 -10.78
C GLY A 334 -32.72 35.90 -9.51
N SER A 335 -33.22 34.66 -9.59
CA SER A 335 -33.61 33.88 -8.42
C SER A 335 -32.42 33.10 -7.82
N SER A 336 -32.45 32.86 -6.50
CA SER A 336 -31.43 32.07 -5.80
C SER A 336 -32.05 30.91 -5.03
N THR A 337 -31.27 29.87 -4.71
CA THR A 337 -31.68 28.73 -3.86
C THR A 337 -31.68 29.05 -2.35
N ALA A 338 -31.88 30.31 -1.97
CA ALA A 338 -31.94 30.75 -0.58
C ALA A 338 -32.80 29.84 0.29
N MET A 339 -32.24 29.34 1.40
CA MET A 339 -33.02 28.57 2.38
C MET A 339 -34.11 29.46 2.97
N ARG A 340 -35.36 29.01 2.87
CA ARG A 340 -36.51 29.69 3.49
C ARG A 340 -36.41 29.59 5.01
N GLY A 341 -36.63 30.71 5.70
CA GLY A 341 -36.80 30.72 7.14
C GLY A 341 -38.06 29.95 7.57
N LYS A 342 -38.16 29.63 8.86
CA LYS A 342 -39.33 28.92 9.44
C LYS A 342 -40.67 29.60 9.13
N ASP A 343 -40.66 30.90 8.94
CA ASP A 343 -41.87 31.72 8.69
C ASP A 343 -42.19 31.89 7.20
N GLY A 344 -41.49 31.16 6.32
CA GLY A 344 -41.66 31.22 4.87
C GLY A 344 -40.96 32.41 4.18
N GLU A 345 -40.47 33.37 4.97
CA GLU A 345 -39.64 34.47 4.48
C GLU A 345 -38.30 33.96 3.96
N VAL A 346 -37.92 34.44 2.78
CA VAL A 346 -36.59 34.23 2.23
C VAL A 346 -35.69 35.31 2.83
N GLY A 347 -34.83 34.94 3.77
CA GLY A 347 -33.85 35.87 4.32
C GLY A 347 -32.97 36.45 3.20
N GLY A 348 -32.70 37.76 3.24
CA GLY A 348 -31.74 38.38 2.34
C GLY A 348 -30.36 37.76 2.50
N TRP A 349 -29.69 37.46 1.39
CA TRP A 349 -28.35 36.90 1.42
C TRP A 349 -27.32 37.89 1.98
N THR A 350 -26.47 37.42 2.89
CA THR A 350 -25.44 38.22 3.58
C THR A 350 -24.31 38.75 2.69
N HIS A 351 -24.29 38.39 1.39
CA HIS A 351 -23.21 38.73 0.44
C HIS A 351 -23.70 39.10 -0.98
N ALA A 352 -24.92 39.65 -1.13
CA ALA A 352 -25.39 40.09 -2.43
C ALA A 352 -24.43 41.11 -3.08
N GLY A 353 -24.02 40.87 -4.33
CA GLY A 353 -23.11 41.74 -5.10
C GLY A 353 -21.61 41.54 -4.83
N GLN A 354 -21.21 40.45 -4.15
CA GLN A 354 -19.80 40.05 -4.07
C GLN A 354 -19.55 38.76 -4.87
N PRO A 355 -18.44 38.68 -5.61
CA PRO A 355 -18.10 37.49 -6.38
C PRO A 355 -17.76 36.32 -5.46
N THR A 356 -18.01 35.11 -5.95
CA THR A 356 -17.64 33.88 -5.24
C THR A 356 -16.15 33.86 -4.94
N GLN A 357 -15.77 33.49 -3.72
CA GLN A 357 -14.38 33.39 -3.29
C GLN A 357 -13.62 32.28 -4.03
N ASP A 358 -12.30 32.46 -4.15
CA ASP A 358 -11.42 31.55 -4.89
C ASP A 358 -11.35 30.14 -4.29
N TYR A 359 -11.51 30.04 -2.97
CA TYR A 359 -11.47 28.78 -2.25
C TYR A 359 -12.71 28.60 -1.38
N ARG A 360 -13.05 27.34 -1.12
CA ARG A 360 -14.15 26.87 -0.28
C ARG A 360 -13.65 25.95 0.83
N ILE A 361 -14.51 25.75 1.82
CA ILE A 361 -14.29 24.78 2.89
C ILE A 361 -14.32 23.37 2.26
N PRO A 362 -13.44 22.45 2.70
CA PRO A 362 -13.50 21.04 2.30
C PRO A 362 -14.86 20.38 2.56
N ASP A 363 -15.21 19.40 1.73
CA ASP A 363 -16.40 18.59 1.93
C ASP A 363 -16.22 17.57 3.07
N SER A 364 -17.32 17.04 3.59
CA SER A 364 -17.30 16.00 4.62
C SER A 364 -16.91 14.60 4.11
N VAL A 365 -16.73 14.45 2.79
CA VAL A 365 -16.19 13.25 2.15
C VAL A 365 -14.86 13.62 1.50
N ILE A 366 -13.78 13.11 2.09
CA ILE A 366 -12.40 13.30 1.64
C ILE A 366 -12.13 12.24 0.60
N ARG A 367 -11.97 12.63 -0.66
CA ARG A 367 -11.72 11.71 -1.78
C ARG A 367 -10.23 11.72 -2.10
N LEU A 368 -9.51 10.73 -1.57
CA LEU A 368 -8.07 10.58 -1.75
C LEU A 368 -7.78 9.07 -1.87
N MET A 369 -7.28 8.65 -3.03
CA MET A 369 -7.01 7.24 -3.27
C MET A 369 -5.93 6.73 -2.31
N ARG A 370 -6.14 5.54 -1.71
CA ARG A 370 -5.11 4.90 -0.88
C ARG A 370 -3.94 4.41 -1.74
N HIS A 371 -2.76 4.23 -1.15
CA HIS A 371 -1.64 3.59 -1.83
C HIS A 371 -2.02 2.16 -2.26
N LYS A 372 -1.82 1.85 -3.55
CA LYS A 372 -1.68 0.48 -4.05
C LYS A 372 -0.17 0.18 -3.99
N GLY A 373 0.29 -0.63 -3.03
CA GLY A 373 1.70 -1.01 -2.95
C GLY A 373 2.17 -1.69 -4.25
N LYS A 374 3.45 -1.56 -4.61
CA LYS A 374 4.04 -2.28 -5.75
C LYS A 374 3.93 -3.79 -5.49
N ILE A 375 3.06 -4.48 -6.21
CA ILE A 375 2.89 -5.94 -6.12
C ILE A 375 4.07 -6.57 -6.89
N GLY A 376 4.99 -7.28 -6.21
CA GLY A 376 6.04 -8.03 -6.91
C GLY A 376 7.29 -8.47 -6.15
N ARG A 377 7.54 -8.04 -4.91
CA ARG A 377 8.56 -8.60 -3.99
C ARG A 377 8.04 -8.46 -2.56
N ASP A 378 8.46 -9.34 -1.66
CA ASP A 378 8.08 -9.52 -0.24
C ASP A 378 7.91 -8.24 0.62
N ILE A 379 7.02 -7.32 0.24
CA ILE A 379 6.77 -6.05 0.90
C ILE A 379 5.32 -6.04 1.37
N ASP A 380 5.06 -6.78 2.44
CA ASP A 380 3.82 -6.69 3.17
C ASP A 380 4.01 -5.54 4.19
N HIS A 381 3.78 -4.30 3.76
CA HIS A 381 3.76 -3.14 4.66
C HIS A 381 2.30 -2.83 5.05
N PRO A 382 1.84 -3.27 6.22
CA PRO A 382 0.46 -3.09 6.64
C PRO A 382 0.17 -1.63 7.00
N ALA A 383 -0.85 -1.06 6.36
CA ALA A 383 -1.63 0.11 6.80
C ALA A 383 -0.87 1.45 6.94
N VAL A 384 -0.45 2.03 5.81
CA VAL A 384 -0.03 3.44 5.75
C VAL A 384 -1.03 4.21 4.91
N PHE A 385 -1.71 5.19 5.51
CA PHE A 385 -2.51 6.16 4.76
C PHE A 385 -1.60 7.12 3.97
N PRO A 386 -2.05 7.66 2.83
CA PRO A 386 -1.24 8.54 2.00
C PRO A 386 -0.94 9.87 2.66
N VAL A 387 0.23 10.45 2.35
CA VAL A 387 0.67 11.78 2.87
C VAL A 387 -0.36 12.87 2.56
N ALA A 388 -1.09 12.74 1.45
CA ALA A 388 -2.17 13.65 1.07
C ALA A 388 -3.30 13.71 2.11
N LEU A 389 -3.58 12.62 2.85
CA LEU A 389 -4.65 12.58 3.85
C LEU A 389 -4.36 13.49 5.07
N PRO A 390 -3.26 13.32 5.83
CA PRO A 390 -2.90 14.26 6.88
C PRO A 390 -2.68 15.66 6.31
N GLU A 391 -2.08 15.82 5.13
CA GLU A 391 -1.93 17.13 4.50
C GLU A 391 -3.29 17.86 4.37
N HIS A 392 -4.31 17.18 3.84
CA HIS A 392 -5.66 17.73 3.73
C HIS A 392 -6.22 18.19 5.09
N ILE A 393 -6.02 17.40 6.14
CA ILE A 393 -6.49 17.72 7.49
C ILE A 393 -5.70 18.87 8.12
N LEU A 394 -4.37 18.86 7.98
CA LEU A 394 -3.46 19.89 8.47
C LEU A 394 -3.76 21.24 7.82
N LEU A 395 -3.93 21.27 6.50
CA LEU A 395 -4.31 22.48 5.78
C LEU A 395 -5.67 23.02 6.23
N ALA A 396 -6.64 22.15 6.52
CA ALA A 396 -7.98 22.53 6.93
C ALA A 396 -8.07 23.05 8.37
N TYR A 397 -7.32 22.46 9.31
CA TYR A 397 -7.54 22.68 10.76
C TYR A 397 -6.35 23.24 11.54
N SER A 398 -5.21 23.51 10.90
CA SER A 398 -4.10 24.26 11.48
C SER A 398 -3.55 25.29 10.50
N ASP A 399 -2.66 26.16 10.97
CA ASP A 399 -2.00 27.19 10.18
C ASP A 399 -0.47 26.95 10.12
N PRO A 400 0.25 27.49 9.12
CA PRO A 400 1.70 27.36 9.06
C PRO A 400 2.38 27.81 10.36
N GLY A 401 3.35 27.03 10.83
CA GLY A 401 4.03 27.22 12.10
C GLY A 401 3.38 26.51 13.29
N ASP A 402 2.11 26.11 13.20
CA ASP A 402 1.42 25.39 14.28
C ASP A 402 2.08 24.04 14.59
N VAL A 403 1.96 23.65 15.86
CA VAL A 403 2.38 22.33 16.33
C VAL A 403 1.27 21.32 16.08
N VAL A 404 1.65 20.19 15.49
CA VAL A 404 0.78 19.03 15.21
C VAL A 404 1.27 17.85 16.05
N PHE A 405 0.37 17.24 16.82
CA PHE A 405 0.67 16.06 17.63
C PHE A 405 0.26 14.77 16.92
N GLU A 406 1.13 13.77 16.94
CA GLU A 406 0.90 12.43 16.36
C GLU A 406 1.31 11.34 17.37
N PRO A 407 0.36 10.72 18.09
CA PRO A 407 0.65 9.70 19.10
C PRO A 407 0.96 8.30 18.54
N PHE A 408 0.75 8.07 17.23
CA PHE A 408 0.99 6.79 16.55
C PHE A 408 1.80 7.03 15.26
N GLY A 409 3.07 7.36 15.43
CA GLY A 409 3.95 7.89 14.38
C GLY A 409 4.18 6.98 13.18
N GLY A 410 4.21 5.66 13.39
CA GLY A 410 4.40 4.66 12.34
C GLY A 410 5.61 4.95 11.46
N SER A 411 5.39 4.99 10.14
CA SER A 411 6.41 5.32 9.14
C SER A 411 6.66 6.82 8.95
N GLY A 412 6.09 7.69 9.79
CA GLY A 412 6.34 9.13 9.75
C GLY A 412 5.50 9.93 8.74
N THR A 413 4.38 9.39 8.26
CA THR A 413 3.52 10.06 7.25
C THR A 413 3.09 11.47 7.68
N THR A 414 2.64 11.64 8.93
CA THR A 414 2.23 12.96 9.46
C THR A 414 3.42 13.93 9.58
N ILE A 415 4.65 13.44 9.75
CA ILE A 415 5.86 14.27 9.77
C ILE A 415 6.12 14.86 8.38
N LEU A 416 6.05 14.03 7.34
CA LEU A 416 6.21 14.48 5.95
C LEU A 416 5.12 15.48 5.55
N ALA A 417 3.87 15.21 5.91
CA ALA A 417 2.78 16.14 5.65
C ALA A 417 2.96 17.47 6.38
N ALA A 418 3.43 17.45 7.64
CA ALA A 418 3.77 18.66 8.38
C ALA A 418 4.90 19.44 7.70
N GLN A 419 5.95 18.75 7.21
CA GLN A 419 7.04 19.38 6.49
C GLN A 419 6.57 20.07 5.21
N LYS A 420 5.77 19.38 4.37
CA LYS A 420 5.19 19.94 3.14
C LYS A 420 4.33 21.18 3.39
N THR A 421 3.57 21.15 4.48
CA THR A 421 2.62 22.21 4.81
C THR A 421 3.22 23.29 5.72
N GLY A 422 4.49 23.19 6.11
CA GLY A 422 5.13 24.17 6.99
C GLY A 422 4.59 24.19 8.42
N ARG A 423 4.09 23.05 8.92
CA ARG A 423 3.71 22.83 10.34
C ARG A 423 4.86 22.14 11.08
N GLN A 424 4.74 22.00 12.40
CA GLN A 424 5.73 21.32 13.23
C GLN A 424 5.17 20.04 13.86
N ALA A 425 5.53 18.87 13.34
CA ALA A 425 5.16 17.61 13.96
C ALA A 425 5.90 17.35 15.29
N ARG A 426 5.15 16.83 16.26
CA ARG A 426 5.63 16.20 17.50
C ARG A 426 5.03 14.80 17.51
N ALA A 427 5.82 13.81 17.14
CA ALA A 427 5.38 12.44 16.92
C ALA A 427 5.96 11.47 17.96
N ILE A 428 5.17 10.45 18.33
CA ILE A 428 5.57 9.34 19.20
C ILE A 428 5.43 8.05 18.41
N GLU A 429 6.47 7.21 18.42
CA GLU A 429 6.40 5.84 17.88
C GLU A 429 6.92 4.84 18.92
N LEU A 430 6.14 3.79 19.18
CA LEU A 430 6.44 2.80 20.22
C LEU A 430 7.58 1.86 19.79
N ALA A 431 7.54 1.38 18.54
CA ALA A 431 8.47 0.40 18.03
C ALA A 431 9.77 1.08 17.56
N PRO A 432 10.94 0.72 18.11
CA PRO A 432 12.20 1.31 17.69
C PRO A 432 12.51 1.13 16.20
N GLN A 433 12.08 0.02 15.59
CA GLN A 433 12.26 -0.25 14.16
C GLN A 433 11.46 0.73 13.31
N TYR A 434 10.22 1.05 13.70
CA TYR A 434 9.40 2.02 12.99
C TYR A 434 9.86 3.46 13.24
N THR A 435 10.43 3.74 14.42
CA THR A 435 11.12 5.03 14.66
C THR A 435 12.24 5.23 13.63
N ASP A 436 13.06 4.20 13.39
CA ASP A 436 14.10 4.25 12.35
C ASP A 436 13.53 4.39 10.94
N VAL A 437 12.43 3.72 10.62
CA VAL A 437 11.74 3.85 9.32
C VAL A 437 11.32 5.30 9.10
N ALA A 438 10.68 5.93 10.09
CA ALA A 438 10.28 7.33 10.00
C ALA A 438 11.47 8.28 9.82
N VAL A 439 12.58 8.05 10.54
CA VAL A 439 13.82 8.83 10.37
C VAL A 439 14.38 8.67 8.95
N LYS A 440 14.55 7.43 8.49
CA LYS A 440 15.10 7.15 7.15
C LYS A 440 14.22 7.70 6.04
N ARG A 441 12.90 7.54 6.16
CA ARG A 441 11.93 8.06 5.19
C ARG A 441 11.98 9.59 5.12
N PHE A 442 12.14 10.26 6.26
CA PHE A 442 12.36 11.71 6.27
C PHE A 442 13.68 12.10 5.59
N GLN A 443 14.78 11.40 5.88
CA GLN A 443 16.08 11.67 5.23
C GLN A 443 16.06 11.43 3.72
N GLN A 444 15.31 10.44 3.23
CA GLN A 444 15.16 10.16 1.81
C GLN A 444 14.45 11.31 1.07
N ASN A 445 13.42 11.89 1.68
CA ASN A 445 12.62 12.95 1.08
C ASN A 445 13.19 14.36 1.32
N HIS A 446 13.98 14.52 2.38
CA HIS A 446 14.59 15.79 2.76
C HIS A 446 16.09 15.61 3.11
N PRO A 447 16.93 15.21 2.14
CA PRO A 447 18.34 14.89 2.39
C PRO A 447 19.17 16.07 2.91
N ASP A 448 18.74 17.30 2.61
CA ASP A 448 19.41 18.53 3.05
C ASP A 448 19.08 18.92 4.49
N ILE A 449 18.10 18.26 5.12
CA ILE A 449 17.69 18.54 6.50
C ILE A 449 18.38 17.55 7.43
N PRO A 450 19.23 18.02 8.36
CA PRO A 450 19.92 17.13 9.29
C PRO A 450 18.93 16.45 10.24
N VAL A 451 19.15 15.15 10.47
CA VAL A 451 18.46 14.39 11.52
C VAL A 451 19.46 14.03 12.62
N THR A 452 19.21 14.55 13.82
CA THR A 452 20.13 14.40 14.96
C THR A 452 19.44 13.89 16.21
N LEU A 453 20.17 13.14 17.02
CA LEU A 453 19.71 12.70 18.34
C LEU A 453 19.76 13.90 19.28
N LEU A 454 18.61 14.34 19.80
CA LEU A 454 18.48 15.57 20.58
C LEU A 454 19.40 15.61 21.81
N ALA A 455 19.65 14.45 22.43
CA ALA A 455 20.47 14.35 23.64
C ALA A 455 21.96 14.61 23.41
N THR A 456 22.48 14.27 22.23
CA THR A 456 23.93 14.33 21.94
C THR A 456 24.28 15.25 20.77
N GLY A 457 23.31 15.61 19.94
CA GLY A 457 23.50 16.35 18.70
C GLY A 457 24.07 15.51 17.55
N GLN A 458 24.35 14.22 17.77
CA GLN A 458 24.93 13.33 16.76
C GLN A 458 23.94 13.02 15.64
N ALA A 459 24.43 12.90 14.41
CA ALA A 459 23.65 12.48 13.26
C ALA A 459 23.21 11.01 13.40
N PHE A 460 22.09 10.64 12.77
CA PHE A 460 21.57 9.27 12.83
C PHE A 460 22.62 8.21 12.45
N ALA A 461 23.42 8.44 11.41
CA ALA A 461 24.47 7.54 10.96
C ALA A 461 25.62 7.36 11.99
N GLU A 462 25.94 8.40 12.75
CA GLU A 462 26.98 8.34 13.80
C GLU A 462 26.49 7.49 14.97
N VAL A 463 25.26 7.73 15.42
CA VAL A 463 24.61 6.94 16.47
C VAL A 463 24.46 5.48 16.04
N GLU A 464 24.12 5.24 14.78
CA GLU A 464 24.05 3.90 14.19
C GLU A 464 25.41 3.19 14.25
N ALA A 465 26.50 3.85 13.84
CA ALA A 465 27.84 3.30 13.88
C ALA A 465 28.27 2.94 15.32
N GLU A 466 28.03 3.83 16.28
CA GLU A 466 28.38 3.62 17.69
C GLU A 466 27.58 2.47 18.31
N ARG A 467 26.28 2.39 18.03
CA ARG A 467 25.42 1.35 18.56
C ARG A 467 25.73 -0.02 17.94
N ARG A 468 26.12 -0.08 16.66
CA ARG A 468 26.61 -1.31 15.99
C ARG A 468 27.90 -1.85 16.60
N ILE A 469 28.86 -0.96 16.91
CA ILE A 469 30.11 -1.34 17.58
C ILE A 469 29.81 -1.89 18.98
N SER A 470 28.89 -1.24 19.70
CA SER A 470 28.50 -1.64 21.06
C SER A 470 27.71 -2.96 21.11
N SER A 471 27.00 -3.35 20.05
CA SER A 471 26.24 -4.61 19.97
C SER A 471 27.08 -5.83 19.56
N GLY A 472 28.39 -5.67 19.32
CA GLY A 472 29.29 -6.80 18.99
C GLY A 472 29.09 -7.39 17.59
N SER A 473 28.36 -6.72 16.71
CA SER A 473 28.24 -7.11 15.30
C SER A 473 29.47 -6.59 14.54
N ALA A 474 30.50 -7.43 14.41
CA ALA A 474 31.65 -7.11 13.57
C ALA A 474 31.20 -6.90 12.11
N PRO A 475 31.79 -5.95 11.36
CA PRO A 475 31.57 -5.89 9.92
C PRO A 475 32.05 -7.20 9.29
N ALA A 476 31.30 -7.74 8.34
CA ALA A 476 31.80 -8.81 7.48
C ALA A 476 32.98 -8.27 6.69
N GLU A 477 34.21 -8.53 7.16
CA GLU A 477 35.41 -8.28 6.37
C GLU A 477 35.28 -9.07 5.07
N THR A 478 35.23 -8.33 3.96
CA THR A 478 35.54 -8.85 2.63
C THR A 478 36.88 -9.56 2.71
N ARG A 479 36.87 -10.89 2.74
CA ARG A 479 38.07 -11.69 2.51
C ARG A 479 38.57 -11.41 1.10
N SER A 480 39.53 -10.51 0.98
CA SER A 480 40.46 -10.51 -0.14
C SER A 480 41.31 -11.77 -0.02
N ASP A 481 41.16 -12.70 -0.97
CA ASP A 481 42.04 -13.85 -1.10
C ASP A 481 43.51 -13.38 -1.21
N PRO A 482 44.42 -13.87 -0.37
CA PRO A 482 45.84 -13.66 -0.59
C PRO A 482 46.31 -14.57 -1.72
N LEU A 483 46.76 -13.96 -2.82
CA LEU A 483 47.59 -14.60 -3.84
C LEU A 483 48.70 -15.42 -3.19
N SER A 484 48.61 -16.74 -3.33
CA SER A 484 49.67 -17.65 -2.89
C SER A 484 50.86 -17.56 -3.87
N PRO A 485 52.10 -17.36 -3.38
CA PRO A 485 53.27 -17.29 -4.23
C PRO A 485 53.74 -18.67 -4.66
N ASP A 486 54.13 -18.69 -5.91
CA ASP A 486 54.76 -19.73 -6.71
C ASP A 486 55.97 -20.42 -6.01
N ARG A 487 56.03 -21.76 -6.09
CA ARG A 487 57.26 -22.55 -5.89
C ARG A 487 57.34 -23.70 -6.91
N ARG A 488 57.95 -23.36 -8.05
CA ARG A 488 59.13 -24.01 -8.69
C ARG A 488 59.20 -25.55 -8.72
N SER A 489 59.19 -26.07 -9.95
CA SER A 489 60.23 -26.94 -10.56
C SER A 489 59.81 -27.17 -12.01
N GLY A 490 60.59 -27.05 -13.08
CA GLY A 490 62.04 -27.14 -13.23
C GLY A 490 62.34 -28.06 -14.42
N ALA A 491 62.66 -27.45 -15.57
CA ALA A 491 63.56 -27.92 -16.64
C ALA A 491 63.17 -29.07 -17.61
N LEU A 492 63.59 -28.84 -18.87
CA LEU A 492 63.96 -29.76 -19.96
C LEU A 492 62.86 -30.31 -20.89
N ALA A 493 62.66 -29.65 -22.04
CA ALA A 493 63.08 -30.13 -23.38
C ALA A 493 62.76 -29.05 -24.43
#